data_AF-A0A7J7JVZ4-F1
#
_entry.id   AF-A0A7J7JVZ4-F1
#
_cell.length_a   1.000
_cell.length_b   1.000
_cell.length_c   1.000
_cell.angle_alpha   90.00
_cell.angle_beta   90.00
_cell.angle_gamma   90.00
#
_symmetry.space_group_name_H-M   'P 1'
#
loop_
_entity.id
_entity.type
_entity.pdbx_description
1 polymer ?
#
loop_
_entity_poly.entity_id
_entity_poly.type
_entity_poly.pdbx_seq_one_letter_code
_entity_poly.pdbx_strand_id
1 'polypeptide(L)'
;MCLEPLKPYWNVRHDLSTHDEIILKGSNKILVSTSLRKRIINEIHKGHLRVTKCIEKAKNAVYWPGYTNQITDAVDSCEVCHENARANAKTILEQYEIPEYAMQSISIDIVQLEGVEYLVTVDRYSKWLLVTS
;
A
#
# COMPACT_ATOMS: atom_id res chain seq x y z
N MET A 1 23.25 2.75 36.94
CA MET A 1 21.84 2.30 36.95
C MET A 1 21.05 3.19 36.01
N CYS A 2 20.39 2.64 35.00
CA CYS A 2 19.47 3.40 34.15
C CYS A 2 18.05 3.14 34.64
N LEU A 3 17.24 4.20 34.77
CA LEU A 3 15.83 4.11 35.11
C LEU A 3 15.11 3.20 34.10
N GLU A 4 14.28 2.26 34.58
CA GLU A 4 13.52 1.30 33.75
C GLU A 4 12.80 1.93 32.54
N PRO A 5 12.11 3.08 32.66
CA PRO A 5 11.43 3.72 31.54
C PRO A 5 12.36 4.21 30.42
N LEU A 6 13.64 4.44 30.73
CA LEU A 6 14.64 4.96 29.79
C LEU A 6 15.44 3.85 29.10
N LYS A 7 15.37 2.61 29.59
CA LYS A 7 16.06 1.45 29.02
C LYS A 7 15.81 1.29 27.50
N PRO A 8 14.59 1.46 26.97
CA PRO A 8 14.32 1.35 25.53
C PRO A 8 15.04 2.41 24.67
N TYR A 9 15.47 3.51 25.27
CA TYR A 9 16.14 4.62 24.58
C TYR A 9 17.66 4.54 24.65
N TRP A 10 18.21 3.57 25.37
CA TRP A 10 19.66 3.46 25.63
C TRP A 10 20.50 3.39 24.34
N ASN A 11 20.00 2.68 23.33
CA ASN A 11 20.69 2.51 22.06
C ASN A 11 20.76 3.80 21.22
N VAL A 12 19.88 4.76 21.49
CA VAL A 12 19.83 6.04 20.78
C VAL A 12 20.32 7.22 21.62
N ARG A 13 20.81 6.98 22.84
CA ARG A 13 21.16 8.03 23.82
C ARG A 13 22.12 9.10 23.29
N HIS A 14 23.08 8.74 22.43
CA HIS A 14 24.05 9.69 21.86
C HIS A 14 23.46 10.53 20.73
N ASP A 15 22.32 10.12 20.19
CA ASP A 15 21.57 10.81 19.15
C ASP A 15 20.45 11.66 19.77
N LEU A 16 20.37 11.76 21.09
CA LEU A 16 19.39 12.58 21.79
C LEU A 16 19.98 13.94 22.14
N SER A 17 19.24 15.00 21.82
CA SER A 17 19.56 16.38 22.18
C SER A 17 18.32 17.06 22.79
N THR A 18 18.51 18.21 23.42
CA THR A 18 17.39 19.00 23.96
C THR A 18 17.42 20.39 23.34
N HIS A 19 16.27 20.89 22.92
CA HIS A 19 16.07 22.22 22.37
C HIS A 19 14.72 22.75 22.85
N ASP A 20 14.68 23.95 23.45
CA ASP A 20 13.46 24.57 24.00
C ASP A 20 12.64 23.60 24.88
N GLU A 21 13.31 22.90 25.80
CA GLU A 21 12.70 21.90 26.70
C GLU A 21 12.10 20.66 26.00
N ILE A 22 12.30 20.51 24.69
CA ILE A 22 11.89 19.37 23.89
C ILE A 22 13.09 18.47 23.61
N ILE A 23 12.92 17.16 23.81
CA ILE A 23 13.94 16.17 23.47
C ILE A 23 13.80 15.82 21.98
N LEU A 24 14.92 15.91 21.25
CA LEU A 24 15.02 15.56 19.84
C LEU A 24 15.89 14.31 19.66
N LYS A 25 15.60 13.52 18.64
CA LYS A 25 16.47 12.48 18.11
C LYS A 25 17.04 12.93 16.75
N GLY A 26 18.36 12.98 16.64
CA GLY A 26 19.06 13.52 15.48
C GLY A 26 18.81 15.01 15.34
N SER A 27 18.63 15.47 14.09
CA SER A 27 18.50 16.90 13.80
C SER A 27 17.09 17.47 14.01
N ASN A 28 16.03 16.67 13.89
CA ASN A 28 14.67 17.22 13.78
C ASN A 28 13.51 16.34 14.29
N LYS A 29 13.76 15.20 14.95
CA LYS A 29 12.67 14.28 15.32
C LYS A 29 12.29 14.45 16.78
N ILE A 30 11.04 14.83 17.04
CA ILE A 30 10.55 15.05 18.40
C ILE A 30 10.38 13.71 19.11
N LEU A 31 10.97 13.57 20.29
CA LEU A 31 10.76 12.41 21.15
C LEU A 31 9.41 12.55 21.86
N VAL A 32 8.48 11.64 21.55
CA VAL A 32 7.08 11.76 22.00
C VAL A 32 6.86 10.99 23.30
N SER A 33 6.33 11.68 24.31
CA SER A 33 5.92 11.09 25.59
C SER A 33 4.79 10.07 25.40
N THR A 34 4.72 9.08 26.28
CA THR A 34 3.70 8.01 26.23
C THR A 34 2.27 8.53 26.14
N SER A 35 1.96 9.62 26.86
CA SER A 35 0.64 10.25 26.88
C SER A 35 0.24 10.88 25.55
N LEU A 36 1.19 11.34 24.74
CA LEU A 36 0.92 12.02 23.47
C LEU A 36 0.91 11.08 22.26
N ARG A 37 1.46 9.87 22.38
CA ARG A 37 1.61 8.91 21.26
C ARG A 37 0.28 8.66 20.54
N LYS A 38 -0.80 8.39 21.27
CA LYS A 38 -2.12 8.13 20.68
C LYS A 38 -2.62 9.30 19.82
N ARG A 39 -2.47 10.54 20.31
CA ARG A 39 -2.85 11.75 19.58
C ARG A 39 -2.00 11.93 18.31
N ILE A 40 -0.68 11.73 18.43
CA ILE A 40 0.24 11.86 17.29
C ILE A 40 -0.04 10.79 16.22
N ILE A 41 -0.27 9.54 16.62
CA ILE A 41 -0.64 8.46 15.71
C ILE A 41 -1.93 8.83 14.96
N ASN A 42 -2.94 9.35 15.68
CA ASN A 42 -4.19 9.78 15.07
C ASN A 42 -3.98 10.91 14.04
N GLU A 43 -3.13 11.90 14.33
CA GLU A 43 -2.82 12.97 13.37
C GLU A 43 -2.04 12.47 12.15
N ILE A 44 -1.11 11.53 12.34
CA ILE A 44 -0.39 10.88 11.22
C ILE A 44 -1.35 10.10 10.33
N HIS A 45 -2.33 9.43 10.94
CA HIS A 45 -3.31 8.58 10.27
C HIS A 45 -4.50 9.36 9.66
N LYS A 46 -4.80 10.58 10.13
CA LYS A 46 -5.98 11.39 9.77
C LYS A 46 -6.34 11.46 8.27
N GLY A 47 -5.34 11.38 7.40
CA GLY A 47 -5.56 11.37 5.94
C GLY A 47 -5.86 9.99 5.33
N HIS A 48 -6.09 8.95 6.15
CA HIS A 48 -6.28 7.55 5.75
C HIS A 48 -5.26 7.08 4.71
N LEU A 49 -4.00 7.51 4.88
CA LEU A 49 -2.91 7.14 4.00
C LEU A 49 -2.52 5.67 4.24
N ARG A 50 -1.95 5.03 3.22
CA ARG A 50 -1.34 3.70 3.36
C ARG A 50 -0.31 3.71 4.50
N VAL A 51 -0.20 2.59 5.21
CA VAL A 51 0.73 2.40 6.34
C VAL A 51 2.16 2.88 6.03
N THR A 52 2.66 2.63 4.83
CA THR A 52 3.99 3.07 4.39
C THR A 52 4.14 4.60 4.42
N LYS A 53 3.13 5.34 3.95
CA LYS A 53 3.12 6.81 3.98
C LYS A 53 2.97 7.35 5.41
N CYS A 54 2.19 6.69 6.27
CA CYS A 54 2.08 7.06 7.68
C CYS A 54 3.43 6.88 8.40
N ILE A 55 4.12 5.76 8.17
CA ILE A 55 5.47 5.52 8.71
C ILE A 55 6.47 6.55 8.18
N GLU A 56 6.41 6.89 6.89
CA GLU A 56 7.27 7.92 6.30
C GLU A 56 7.08 9.30 6.93
N LYS A 57 5.82 9.74 7.10
CA LYS A 57 5.48 10.97 7.84
C LYS A 57 6.05 10.96 9.25
N ALA A 58 5.86 9.85 9.98
CA ALA A 58 6.36 9.71 11.34
C ALA A 58 7.89 9.77 11.39
N LYS A 59 8.57 9.06 10.48
CA LYS A 59 10.03 8.99 10.38
C LYS A 59 10.68 10.37 10.21
N ASN A 60 9.98 11.32 9.62
CA ASN A 60 10.48 12.68 9.36
C ASN A 60 10.19 13.68 10.49
N ALA A 61 9.32 13.36 11.45
CA ALA A 61 8.85 14.32 12.45
C ALA A 61 9.00 13.86 13.91
N VAL A 62 8.86 12.55 14.18
CA VAL A 62 8.71 12.04 15.55
C VAL A 62 9.51 10.76 15.78
N TYR A 63 9.75 10.45 17.05
CA TYR A 63 10.42 9.22 17.46
C TYR A 63 9.96 8.70 18.83
N TRP A 64 9.72 7.39 18.90
CA TRP A 64 9.78 6.60 20.13
C TRP A 64 10.03 5.13 19.76
N PRO A 65 10.61 4.31 20.64
CA PRO A 65 10.78 2.89 20.39
C PRO A 65 9.45 2.21 20.06
N GLY A 66 9.39 1.51 18.92
CA GLY A 66 8.20 0.81 18.45
C GLY A 66 7.13 1.67 17.76
N TYR A 67 7.42 2.93 17.41
CA TYR A 67 6.44 3.81 16.75
C TYR A 67 5.87 3.24 15.45
N THR A 68 6.68 2.52 14.66
CA THR A 68 6.25 1.90 13.40
C THR A 68 5.15 0.89 13.65
N ASN A 69 5.31 0.01 14.64
CA ASN A 69 4.33 -1.03 14.96
C ASN A 69 3.02 -0.40 15.44
N GLN A 70 3.08 0.58 16.34
CA GLN A 70 1.88 1.27 16.82
C GLN A 70 1.12 2.02 15.72
N ILE A 71 1.84 2.55 14.72
CA ILE A 71 1.21 3.16 13.54
C ILE A 71 0.57 2.09 12.65
N THR A 72 1.26 0.97 12.42
CA THR A 72 0.72 -0.16 11.67
C THR A 72 -0.56 -0.68 12.32
N ASP A 73 -0.54 -0.96 13.63
CA ASP A 73 -1.70 -1.44 14.38
C ASP A 73 -2.89 -0.46 14.28
N ALA A 74 -2.62 0.85 14.35
CA ALA A 74 -3.67 1.86 14.20
C ALA A 74 -4.28 1.88 12.79
N VAL A 75 -3.45 1.79 11.75
CA VAL A 75 -3.92 1.72 10.35
C VAL A 75 -4.69 0.43 10.09
N ASP A 76 -4.18 -0.70 10.59
CA ASP A 76 -4.79 -2.03 10.46
C ASP A 76 -6.03 -2.21 11.34
N SER A 77 -6.32 -1.30 12.27
CA SER A 77 -7.58 -1.27 13.02
C SER A 77 -8.62 -0.31 12.45
N CYS A 78 -8.28 0.43 11.39
CA CYS A 78 -9.14 1.45 10.82
C CYS A 78 -10.11 0.87 9.78
N GLU A 79 -11.41 0.93 10.07
CA GLU A 79 -12.49 0.47 9.18
C GLU A 79 -12.43 1.15 7.80
N VAL A 80 -12.26 2.46 7.76
CA VAL A 80 -12.16 3.23 6.49
C VAL A 80 -10.96 2.76 5.65
N CYS A 81 -9.83 2.45 6.29
CA CYS A 81 -8.66 1.94 5.57
C CYS A 81 -8.85 0.50 5.09
N HIS A 82 -9.58 -0.33 5.82
CA HIS A 82 -9.96 -1.68 5.40
C HIS A 82 -10.90 -1.68 4.21
N GLU A 83 -11.96 -0.87 4.23
CA GLU A 83 -12.93 -0.76 3.14
C GLU A 83 -12.28 -0.26 1.84
N ASN A 84 -11.35 0.68 1.96
CA ASN A 84 -10.61 1.23 0.83
C ASN A 84 -9.33 0.47 0.49
N ALA A 85 -9.03 -0.63 1.19
CA ALA A 85 -7.90 -1.47 0.86
C ALA A 85 -8.13 -2.05 -0.54
N ARG A 86 -7.15 -1.89 -1.43
CA ARG A 86 -7.25 -2.48 -2.77
C ARG A 86 -7.43 -3.99 -2.62
N ALA A 87 -8.56 -4.50 -3.10
CA ALA A 87 -8.76 -5.91 -3.36
C ALA A 87 -7.86 -6.34 -4.53
N ASN A 88 -6.54 -6.34 -4.32
CA ASN A 88 -5.61 -6.97 -5.23
C ASN A 88 -5.61 -8.48 -4.95
N ALA A 89 -6.79 -9.11 -5.01
CA ALA A 89 -6.81 -10.52 -5.31
C ALA A 89 -6.18 -10.62 -6.70
N LYS A 90 -4.94 -11.10 -6.73
CA LYS A 90 -4.23 -11.38 -7.97
C LYS A 90 -5.01 -12.53 -8.59
N THR A 91 -6.02 -12.22 -9.40
CA THR A 91 -6.77 -13.24 -10.12
C THR A 91 -5.73 -14.06 -10.87
N ILE A 92 -5.68 -15.36 -10.57
CA ILE A 92 -4.84 -16.28 -11.32
C ILE A 92 -5.41 -16.27 -12.73
N LEU A 93 -4.63 -15.82 -13.71
CA LEU A 93 -5.04 -15.90 -15.10
C LEU A 93 -5.17 -17.39 -15.42
N GLU A 94 -6.41 -17.87 -15.55
CA GLU A 94 -6.65 -19.21 -16.05
C GLU A 94 -6.09 -19.29 -17.48
N GLN A 95 -5.21 -20.26 -17.71
CA GLN A 95 -4.72 -20.54 -19.05
C GLN A 95 -5.85 -21.24 -19.80
N TYR A 96 -6.30 -20.66 -20.90
CA TYR A 96 -7.23 -21.33 -21.80
C TYR A 96 -6.55 -22.56 -22.42
N GLU A 97 -7.33 -23.63 -22.62
CA GLU A 97 -6.86 -24.81 -23.34
C GLU A 97 -6.41 -24.44 -24.76
N ILE A 98 -5.26 -24.97 -25.17
CA ILE A 98 -4.74 -24.76 -26.52
C ILE A 98 -5.53 -25.68 -27.47
N PRO A 99 -6.18 -25.16 -28.52
CA PRO A 99 -6.89 -26.00 -29.49
C PRO A 99 -5.92 -26.91 -30.25
N GLU A 100 -6.38 -28.10 -30.61
CA GLU A 100 -5.66 -29.15 -31.34
C GLU A 100 -5.95 -29.15 -32.85
N TYR A 101 -7.09 -28.60 -33.28
CA TYR A 101 -7.47 -28.52 -34.69
C TYR A 101 -8.21 -27.23 -35.05
N ALA A 102 -8.24 -26.89 -36.34
CA ALA A 102 -8.88 -25.68 -36.85
C ALA A 102 -10.37 -25.68 -36.52
N MET A 103 -10.91 -24.50 -36.19
CA MET A 103 -12.31 -24.28 -35.81
C MET A 103 -12.75 -24.93 -34.50
N GLN A 104 -11.84 -25.53 -33.72
CA GLN A 104 -12.15 -26.06 -32.38
C GLN A 104 -12.45 -24.95 -31.37
N SER A 105 -11.83 -23.78 -31.53
CA SER A 105 -11.92 -22.70 -30.56
C SER A 105 -11.87 -21.35 -31.26
N ILE A 106 -12.94 -20.58 -31.14
CA ILE A 106 -13.12 -19.32 -31.87
C ILE A 106 -13.21 -18.18 -30.86
N SER A 107 -12.42 -17.13 -31.07
CA SER A 107 -12.56 -15.85 -30.37
C SER A 107 -13.36 -14.89 -31.25
N ILE A 108 -14.36 -14.25 -30.68
CA ILE A 108 -15.20 -13.27 -31.39
C ILE A 108 -15.21 -11.98 -30.58
N ASP A 109 -15.04 -10.85 -31.25
CA ASP A 109 -15.12 -9.53 -30.65
C ASP A 109 -15.78 -8.53 -31.62
N ILE A 110 -16.30 -7.43 -31.08
CA ILE A 110 -16.88 -6.34 -31.86
C ILE A 110 -15.93 -5.15 -31.82
N VAL A 111 -15.57 -4.66 -33.00
CA VAL A 111 -14.67 -3.50 -33.14
C VAL A 111 -15.37 -2.43 -33.97
N GLN A 112 -15.26 -1.18 -33.54
CA GLN A 112 -15.78 -0.04 -34.31
C GLN A 112 -14.64 0.70 -35.01
N LEU A 113 -14.80 0.96 -36.31
CA LEU A 113 -13.87 1.74 -37.12
C LEU A 113 -14.66 2.70 -38.02
N GLU A 114 -14.34 3.99 -37.94
CA GLU A 114 -14.99 5.06 -38.72
C GLU A 114 -16.53 5.07 -38.62
N GLY A 115 -17.05 4.70 -37.45
CA GLY A 115 -18.49 4.67 -37.18
C GLY A 115 -19.20 3.40 -37.66
N VAL A 116 -18.50 2.46 -38.28
CA VAL A 116 -19.02 1.14 -38.68
C VAL A 116 -18.57 0.11 -37.64
N GLU A 117 -19.49 -0.75 -37.22
CA GLU A 117 -19.21 -1.89 -36.35
C GLU A 117 -18.81 -3.12 -37.20
N TYR A 118 -17.80 -3.84 -36.75
CA TYR A 118 -17.30 -5.04 -37.37
C TYR A 118 -17.29 -6.17 -36.35
N LEU A 119 -17.77 -7.34 -36.76
CA LEU A 119 -17.59 -8.57 -36.03
C LEU A 119 -16.27 -9.21 -36.48
N VAL A 120 -15.31 -9.27 -35.56
CA VAL A 120 -14.00 -9.86 -35.75
C VAL A 120 -14.00 -11.27 -35.15
N THR A 121 -13.81 -12.26 -36.01
CA THR A 121 -13.79 -13.68 -35.64
C THR A 121 -12.41 -14.26 -35.93
N VAL A 122 -11.82 -14.91 -34.93
CA VAL A 122 -10.48 -15.52 -35.03
C VAL A 122 -10.55 -16.97 -34.60
N ASP A 123 -10.15 -17.88 -35.48
CA ASP A 123 -9.85 -19.26 -35.09
C ASP A 123 -8.53 -19.31 -34.30
N ARG A 124 -8.60 -19.75 -33.05
CA ARG A 124 -7.47 -19.74 -32.13
C ARG A 124 -6.38 -20.74 -32.52
N TYR A 125 -6.71 -21.78 -33.28
CA TYR A 125 -5.73 -22.76 -33.78
C TYR A 125 -4.98 -22.22 -35.02
N SER A 126 -5.69 -22.03 -36.13
CA SER A 126 -5.09 -21.65 -37.42
C SER A 126 -4.69 -20.18 -37.52
N LYS A 127 -5.15 -19.35 -36.58
CA LYS A 127 -5.07 -17.88 -36.64
C LYS A 127 -5.80 -17.29 -37.86
N TRP A 128 -6.72 -18.04 -38.45
CA TRP A 128 -7.56 -17.55 -39.53
C TRP A 128 -8.51 -16.47 -39.01
N LEU A 129 -8.52 -15.34 -39.71
CA LEU A 129 -9.27 -14.13 -39.38
C LEU A 129 -10.43 -13.95 -40.36
N LEU A 130 -11.62 -13.73 -39.82
CA LEU A 130 -12.80 -13.29 -40.55
C LEU A 130 -13.29 -11.97 -39.97
N VAL A 131 -13.48 -10.99 -40.84
CA VAL A 131 -14.07 -9.70 -40.49
C VAL A 131 -15.33 -9.54 -41.31
N THR A 132 -16.45 -9.30 -40.64
CA THR A 132 -17.73 -8.99 -41.29
C THR A 132 -18.30 -7.71 -40.69
N SER A 133 -18.87 -6.85 -41.54
CA SER A 133 -19.64 -5.66 -41.16
C SER A 133 -21.12 -5.96 -41.06
#